data_AF-A0A1B8J9S6-F1
#
_entry.id   AF-A0A1B8J9S6-F1
#
_cell.length_a   1.000
_cell.length_b   1.000
_cell.length_c   1.000
_cell.angle_alpha   90.00
_cell.angle_beta   90.00
_cell.angle_gamma   90.00
#
_symmetry.space_group_name_H-M   'P 1'
#
loop_
_entity.id
_entity.type
_entity.pdbx_description
1 polymer ?
#
loop_
_entity_poly.entity_id
_entity_poly.type
_entity_poly.pdbx_seq_one_letter_code
_entity_poly.pdbx_strand_id
1 'polypeptide(L)'
;MSGMFLRADSFNQPLDKWNVSNVENMGDMFWSAISFNQPLDSWNVGNVKNMSHMFYDAKSFNQNLDSWNTRNVKIMRGMFVGSPLESKPPKWYDSSKSHIDVDGC
;
A
#
# COMPACT_ATOMS: atom_id res chain seq x y z
N MET A 1 8.32 -8.41 -3.64
CA MET A 1 7.35 -9.01 -2.71
C MET A 1 5.96 -8.53 -3.10
N SER A 2 5.36 -9.10 -4.16
CA SER A 2 4.02 -8.71 -4.62
C SER A 2 2.98 -9.72 -4.13
N GLY A 3 1.79 -9.23 -3.76
CA GLY A 3 0.62 -10.07 -3.47
C GLY A 3 0.72 -11.03 -2.28
N MET A 4 1.67 -10.84 -1.35
CA MET A 4 1.92 -11.81 -0.28
C MET A 4 0.75 -12.01 0.69
N PHE A 5 -0.02 -10.95 0.96
CA PHE A 5 -1.22 -10.97 1.81
C PHE A 5 -2.48 -10.59 1.01
N LEU A 6 -2.47 -10.84 -0.30
CA LEU A 6 -3.63 -10.67 -1.16
C LEU A 6 -4.80 -11.51 -0.65
N ARG A 7 -5.94 -10.87 -0.34
CA ARG A 7 -7.16 -11.48 0.19
C ARG A 7 -6.94 -12.26 1.49
N ALA A 8 -5.93 -11.89 2.27
CA ALA A 8 -5.70 -12.45 3.59
C ALA A 8 -6.65 -11.78 4.60
N ASP A 9 -7.96 -12.01 4.43
CA ASP A 9 -9.03 -11.26 5.09
C ASP A 9 -8.90 -11.17 6.61
N SER A 10 -8.39 -12.23 7.25
CA SER A 10 -8.20 -12.34 8.71
C SER A 10 -6.78 -12.01 9.18
N PHE A 11 -5.84 -11.72 8.29
CA PHE A 11 -4.46 -11.44 8.67
C PHE A 11 -4.35 -10.06 9.32
N ASN A 12 -3.83 -10.02 10.55
CA ASN A 12 -3.60 -8.78 11.30
C ASN A 12 -2.43 -8.94 12.29
N GLN A 13 -1.38 -9.66 11.87
CA GLN A 13 -0.21 -9.91 12.70
C GLN A 13 0.87 -8.84 12.46
N PRO A 14 1.67 -8.49 13.49
CA PRO A 14 2.68 -7.45 13.38
C PRO A 14 3.75 -7.79 12.32
N LEU A 15 4.16 -6.76 11.56
CA LEU A 15 5.17 -6.85 10.50
C LEU A 15 6.31 -5.83 10.68
N ASP A 16 6.37 -5.18 11.85
CA ASP A 16 7.33 -4.12 12.19
C ASP A 16 8.81 -4.57 12.08
N LYS A 17 9.06 -5.88 12.22
CA LYS A 17 10.41 -6.48 12.15
C LYS A 17 10.85 -6.86 10.74
N TRP A 18 9.99 -6.70 9.73
CA TRP A 18 10.33 -7.11 8.37
C TRP A 18 11.31 -6.14 7.73
N ASN A 19 12.44 -6.67 7.26
CA ASN A 19 13.36 -5.89 6.46
C ASN A 19 12.92 -5.88 4.99
N VAL A 20 12.38 -4.74 4.56
CA VAL A 20 11.93 -4.51 3.18
C VAL A 20 12.84 -3.55 2.39
N SER A 21 14.02 -3.21 2.92
CA SER A 21 14.89 -2.17 2.35
C SER A 21 15.33 -2.43 0.91
N ASN A 22 15.37 -3.70 0.48
CA ASN A 22 15.81 -4.10 -0.85
C ASN A 22 14.65 -4.46 -1.79
N VAL A 23 13.41 -4.28 -1.35
CA VAL A 23 12.24 -4.65 -2.13
C VAL A 23 11.94 -3.56 -3.16
N GLU A 24 11.88 -3.94 -4.43
CA GLU A 24 11.55 -3.02 -5.52
C GLU A 24 10.06 -3.04 -5.91
N ASN A 25 9.34 -4.11 -5.60
CA ASN A 25 7.93 -4.29 -5.97
C ASN A 25 7.12 -4.78 -4.77
N MET A 26 6.11 -4.00 -4.38
CA MET A 26 5.13 -4.26 -3.31
C MET A 26 3.68 -4.21 -3.84
N GLY A 27 3.49 -4.36 -5.15
CA GLY A 27 2.17 -4.38 -5.77
C GLY A 27 1.27 -5.44 -5.14
N ASP A 28 -0.01 -5.08 -4.95
CA ASP A 28 -1.09 -5.95 -4.45
C ASP A 28 -0.83 -6.55 -3.04
N MET A 29 0.20 -6.11 -2.31
CA MET A 29 0.70 -6.82 -1.12
C MET A 29 -0.38 -7.05 -0.06
N PHE A 30 -1.29 -6.10 0.15
CA PHE A 30 -2.41 -6.16 1.10
C PHE A 30 -3.76 -5.91 0.43
N TRP A 31 -3.88 -6.16 -0.88
CA TRP A 31 -5.17 -6.02 -1.56
C TRP A 31 -6.22 -6.91 -0.88
N SER A 32 -7.33 -6.30 -0.44
CA SER A 32 -8.43 -6.94 0.28
C SER A 32 -7.97 -7.67 1.54
N ALA A 33 -6.87 -7.29 2.17
CA ALA A 33 -6.54 -7.75 3.52
C ALA A 33 -7.45 -7.03 4.54
N ILE A 34 -8.73 -7.42 4.57
CA ILE A 34 -9.83 -6.67 5.19
C ILE A 34 -9.54 -6.29 6.65
N SER A 35 -8.97 -7.20 7.44
CA SER A 35 -8.71 -6.98 8.88
C SER A 35 -7.34 -6.38 9.19
N PHE A 36 -6.47 -6.22 8.19
CA PHE A 36 -5.10 -5.76 8.44
C PHE A 36 -5.07 -4.29 8.85
N ASN A 37 -4.53 -3.99 10.03
CA ASN A 37 -4.36 -2.61 10.51
C ASN A 37 -3.13 -2.44 11.42
N GLN A 38 -2.05 -3.18 11.14
CA GLN A 38 -0.80 -3.06 11.90
C GLN A 38 0.06 -1.90 11.39
N PRO A 39 0.83 -1.23 12.27
CA PRO A 39 1.72 -0.15 11.88
C PRO A 39 2.78 -0.64 10.88
N LEU A 40 3.05 0.19 9.87
CA LEU A 40 4.07 -0.04 8.83
C LEU A 40 5.00 1.17 8.66
N ASP A 41 4.94 2.14 9.57
CA ASP A 41 5.71 3.39 9.52
C ASP A 41 7.23 3.18 9.64
N SER A 42 7.66 2.01 10.16
CA SER A 42 9.06 1.60 10.27
C SER A 42 9.66 1.05 8.97
N TRP A 43 8.85 0.76 7.96
CA TRP A 43 9.32 0.16 6.71
C TRP A 43 10.13 1.14 5.87
N ASN A 44 11.36 0.74 5.51
CA ASN A 44 12.15 1.47 4.53
C ASN A 44 11.71 1.12 3.11
N VAL A 45 10.80 1.90 2.54
CA VAL A 45 10.28 1.75 1.18
C VAL A 45 11.07 2.51 0.11
N GLY A 46 12.25 3.06 0.46
CA GLY A 46 13.01 3.96 -0.42
C GLY A 46 13.43 3.35 -1.76
N ASN A 47 13.54 2.03 -1.87
CA ASN A 47 13.89 1.33 -3.11
C ASN A 47 12.68 0.83 -3.92
N VAL A 48 11.46 1.00 -3.40
CA VAL A 48 10.25 0.51 -4.05
C VAL A 48 9.95 1.34 -5.28
N LYS A 49 9.69 0.67 -6.40
CA LYS A 49 9.31 1.23 -7.70
C LYS A 49 7.82 1.05 -7.99
N ASN A 50 7.21 -0.02 -7.48
CA ASN A 50 5.79 -0.34 -7.70
C ASN A 50 5.04 -0.59 -6.38
N MET A 51 3.96 0.16 -6.16
CA MET A 51 2.99 0.02 -5.05
C MET A 51 1.54 -0.06 -5.57
N SER A 52 1.33 -0.48 -6.82
CA SER A 52 -0.01 -0.61 -7.42
C SER A 52 -0.92 -1.46 -6.53
N HIS A 53 -2.12 -0.96 -6.25
CA HIS A 53 -3.16 -1.66 -5.49
C HIS A 53 -2.72 -2.21 -4.11
N MET A 54 -1.62 -1.70 -3.53
CA MET A 54 -1.01 -2.28 -2.33
C MET A 54 -2.00 -2.40 -1.16
N PHE A 55 -2.92 -1.43 -1.00
CA PHE A 55 -3.96 -1.41 0.02
C PHE A 55 -5.37 -1.30 -0.60
N TYR A 56 -5.54 -1.74 -1.84
CA TYR A 56 -6.86 -1.72 -2.50
C TYR A 56 -7.85 -2.56 -1.69
N ASP A 57 -9.02 -2.00 -1.36
CA ASP A 57 -10.04 -2.64 -0.50
C ASP A 57 -9.52 -3.13 0.88
N ALA A 58 -8.42 -2.57 1.39
CA ALA A 58 -7.95 -2.84 2.75
C ALA A 58 -8.80 -2.08 3.79
N LYS A 59 -10.03 -2.56 4.01
CA LYS A 59 -11.11 -1.83 4.69
C LYS A 59 -10.79 -1.33 6.10
N SER A 60 -9.93 -2.03 6.84
CA SER A 60 -9.54 -1.64 8.20
C SER A 60 -8.27 -0.79 8.26
N PHE A 61 -7.51 -0.67 7.16
CA PHE A 61 -6.18 -0.09 7.20
C PHE A 61 -6.22 1.44 7.24
N ASN A 62 -5.86 2.02 8.37
CA ASN A 62 -5.91 3.46 8.62
C ASN A 62 -4.64 4.02 9.30
N GLN A 63 -3.52 3.31 9.16
CA GLN A 63 -2.26 3.69 9.78
C GLN A 63 -1.61 4.91 9.11
N ASN A 64 -0.86 5.67 9.90
CA ASN A 64 -0.10 6.81 9.40
C ASN A 64 1.12 6.34 8.60
N LEU A 65 1.21 6.73 7.33
CA LEU A 65 2.34 6.42 6.44
C LEU A 65 3.14 7.66 6.03
N ASP A 66 2.98 8.80 6.70
CA ASP A 66 3.67 10.06 6.34
C ASP A 66 5.21 9.96 6.38
N SER A 67 5.76 8.98 7.12
CA SER A 67 7.21 8.74 7.21
C SER A 67 7.81 8.12 5.95
N TRP A 68 7.00 7.56 5.05
CA TRP A 68 7.49 6.83 3.89
C TRP A 68 8.14 7.76 2.86
N ASN A 69 9.34 7.41 2.41
CA ASN A 69 10.01 8.07 1.29
C ASN A 69 9.68 7.35 -0.02
N THR A 70 8.75 7.90 -0.79
CA THR A 70 8.23 7.30 -2.03
C THR A 70 8.78 7.94 -3.30
N ARG A 71 9.89 8.70 -3.22
CA ARG A 71 10.48 9.41 -4.38
C ARG A 71 10.82 8.49 -5.56
N ASN A 72 11.16 7.24 -5.29
CA ASN A 72 11.51 6.25 -6.31
C ASN A 72 10.30 5.49 -6.89
N VAL A 73 9.12 5.62 -6.27
CA VAL A 73 7.91 4.93 -6.72
C VAL A 73 7.43 5.55 -8.03
N LYS A 74 7.24 4.68 -9.03
CA LYS A 74 6.78 5.02 -10.37
C LYS A 74 5.30 4.71 -10.58
N ILE A 75 4.78 3.70 -9.90
CA ILE A 75 3.41 3.22 -10.07
C ILE A 75 2.71 3.15 -8.71
N MET A 76 1.61 3.89 -8.56
CA MET A 76 0.74 3.91 -7.36
C MET A 76 -0.75 3.71 -7.72
N ARG A 77 -1.03 3.17 -8.91
CA ARG A 77 -2.39 2.95 -9.43
C ARG A 77 -3.27 2.29 -8.38
N GLY A 78 -4.39 2.94 -8.05
CA GLY A 78 -5.40 2.42 -7.12
C GLY A 78 -4.88 2.01 -5.74
N MET A 79 -3.74 2.54 -5.27
CA MET A 79 -3.09 2.07 -4.04
C MET A 79 -4.01 2.05 -2.81
N PHE A 80 -4.89 3.04 -2.69
CA PHE A 80 -5.78 3.22 -1.53
C PHE A 80 -7.27 3.12 -1.85
N VAL A 81 -7.66 2.85 -3.10
CA VAL A 81 -9.09 2.77 -3.48
C VAL A 81 -9.81 1.73 -2.61
N GLY A 82 -10.94 2.10 -2.03
CA GLY A 82 -11.72 1.23 -1.14
C GLY A 82 -11.16 1.09 0.29
N SER A 83 -10.11 1.84 0.64
CA SER A 83 -9.54 1.89 2.00
C SER A 83 -9.84 3.24 2.69
N PRO A 84 -9.76 3.32 4.03
CA PRO A 84 -9.89 4.59 4.76
C PRO A 84 -8.92 5.68 4.27
N LEU A 85 -7.72 5.30 3.81
CA LEU A 85 -6.70 6.22 3.31
C LEU A 85 -7.03 6.82 1.94
N GLU A 86 -8.06 6.36 1.24
CA GLU A 86 -8.56 7.03 0.03
C GLU A 86 -9.02 8.46 0.34
N SER A 87 -9.74 8.62 1.46
CA SER A 87 -10.26 9.91 1.92
C SER A 87 -9.23 10.74 2.71
N LYS A 88 -8.18 10.09 3.22
CA LYS A 88 -7.13 10.67 4.06
C LYS A 88 -5.76 10.11 3.68
N PRO A 89 -5.28 10.38 2.46
CA PRO A 89 -4.03 9.81 1.99
C PRO A 89 -2.83 10.45 2.71
N PRO A 90 -1.68 9.75 2.80
CA PRO A 90 -0.44 10.32 3.30
C PRO A 90 0.02 11.54 2.48
N LYS A 91 0.79 12.44 3.09
CA LYS A 91 1.20 13.72 2.47
C LYS A 91 1.98 13.56 1.16
N TRP A 92 2.68 12.45 0.98
CA TRP A 92 3.48 12.17 -0.21
C TRP A 92 2.65 11.58 -1.36
N TYR A 93 1.40 11.20 -1.12
CA TYR A 93 0.56 10.52 -2.12
C TYR A 93 0.20 11.48 -3.25
N ASP A 94 0.56 11.07 -4.46
CA ASP A 94 0.31 11.82 -5.69
C ASP A 94 -0.73 11.06 -6.53
N SER A 95 -1.97 11.53 -6.52
CA SER A 95 -3.08 10.93 -7.27
C SER A 95 -2.89 11.05 -8.80
N SER A 96 -1.95 11.84 -9.31
CA SER A 96 -1.65 11.83 -10.75
C SER A 96 -0.96 10.54 -11.20
N LYS A 97 -0.17 9.92 -10.30
CA LYS A 97 0.45 8.60 -10.49
C LYS A 97 -0.51 7.44 -10.22
N SER A 98 -1.72 7.74 -9.77
CA SER A 98 -2.74 6.75 -9.52
C SER A 98 -3.59 6.45 -10.75
N HIS A 99 -3.20 6.93 -11.96
CA HIS A 99 -3.99 6.85 -13.21
C HIS A 99 -4.77 5.54 -13.28
N ILE A 100 -6.07 5.67 -12.99
CA ILE A 100 -7.04 4.61 -13.14
C ILE A 100 -7.52 4.86 -14.56
N ASP A 101 -7.09 4.05 -15.51
CA ASP A 101 -7.87 3.88 -16.74
C ASP A 101 -9.21 3.27 -16.27
N VAL A 102 -10.17 4.13 -15.94
CA VAL A 102 -11.57 3.80 -15.72
C VAL A 102 -12.26 3.68 -17.09
N ASP A 103 -11.64 2.95 -18.01
CA ASP A 103 -12.28 2.49 -19.23
C ASP A 103 -12.37 0.97 -19.13
N GLY A 104 -13.50 0.46 -18.63
CA GLY A 104 -13.74 -0.98 -18.59
C GLY A 104 -14.76 -1.51 -17.60
N CYS A 105 -15.87 -0.81 -17.38
CA CYS A 105 -17.18 -1.46 -17.19
C CYS A 105 -18.32 -0.48 -17.47
#